data_AF-A0A6B0XST2-F1
#
_entry.id   AF-A0A6B0XST2-F1
#
_cell.length_a   1.000
_cell.length_b   1.000
_cell.length_c   1.000
_cell.angle_alpha   90.00
_cell.angle_beta   90.00
_cell.angle_gamma   90.00
#
_symmetry.space_group_name_H-M   'P 1'
#
loop_
_entity.id
_entity.type
_entity.pdbx_description
1 polymer ?
#
loop_
_entity_poly.entity_id
_entity_poly.type
_entity_poly.pdbx_seq_one_letter_code
_entity_poly.pdbx_strand_id
1 'polypeptide(L)'
;MRAIDGFIPMYWEASSGKLWLEISRWDTDVLHMTGLASGLGSNDIGLDRGQLAGSRVVRFQRVGPKVLMIQPNLDFRASSTNPREVQAVTDAFAPSTLWGFTAAAETDGRVLVDVTDFVVRDMINWAQRLRPGTYRFDAGRSAVHLPMTMGFPENT
;
A
#
# COMPACT_ATOMS: atom_id res chain seq x y z
N MET A 1 -15.56 1.62 15.56
CA MET A 1 -15.11 1.79 14.16
C MET A 1 -16.14 1.16 13.23
N ARG A 2 -16.31 1.68 12.00
CA ARG A 2 -17.16 1.06 10.98
C ARG A 2 -16.34 0.07 10.18
N ALA A 3 -16.71 -1.22 10.20
CA ALA A 3 -16.05 -2.26 9.42
C ALA A 3 -16.32 -2.08 7.92
N ILE A 4 -15.32 -2.45 7.11
CA ILE A 4 -15.37 -2.55 5.66
C ILE A 4 -14.77 -3.91 5.31
N ASP A 5 -15.66 -4.87 5.03
CA ASP A 5 -15.26 -6.25 4.77
C ASP A 5 -14.49 -6.36 3.45
N GLY A 6 -13.44 -7.17 3.43
CA GLY A 6 -12.61 -7.37 2.23
C GLY A 6 -11.60 -8.48 2.41
N PHE A 7 -10.90 -8.85 1.33
CA PHE A 7 -9.78 -9.79 1.39
C PHE A 7 -8.71 -9.36 2.40
N ILE A 8 -8.47 -8.05 2.50
CA ILE A 8 -7.78 -7.40 3.61
C ILE A 8 -8.79 -6.43 4.25
N PRO A 9 -9.42 -6.80 5.39
CA PRO A 9 -10.45 -5.97 6.02
C PRO A 9 -9.92 -4.59 6.46
N MET A 10 -10.80 -3.60 6.41
CA MET A 10 -10.51 -2.24 6.87
C MET A 10 -11.52 -1.77 7.92
N TYR A 11 -11.12 -0.79 8.72
CA TYR A 11 -11.99 -0.17 9.72
C TYR A 11 -11.84 1.34 9.67
N TRP A 12 -12.98 2.04 9.55
CA TRP A 12 -13.02 3.50 9.60
C TRP A 12 -13.31 3.98 11.02
N GLU A 13 -12.45 4.84 11.56
CA GLU A 13 -12.62 5.49 12.85
C GLU A 13 -12.91 6.99 12.67
N ALA A 14 -14.21 7.33 12.62
CA ALA A 14 -14.65 8.69 12.32
C ALA A 14 -14.16 9.75 13.33
N SER A 15 -14.03 9.38 14.61
CA SER A 15 -13.60 10.27 15.69
C SER A 15 -12.17 10.76 15.57
N SER A 16 -11.29 9.95 14.96
CA SER A 16 -9.87 10.25 14.78
C SER A 16 -9.50 10.52 13.31
N GLY A 17 -10.44 10.29 12.38
CA GLY A 17 -10.20 10.37 10.95
C GLY A 17 -9.30 9.26 10.41
N LYS A 18 -9.16 8.14 11.14
CA LYS A 18 -8.21 7.08 10.80
C LYS A 18 -8.84 5.97 9.99
N LEU A 19 -8.07 5.50 9.00
CA LEU A 19 -8.32 4.24 8.31
C LEU A 19 -7.36 3.19 8.86
N TRP A 20 -7.93 2.10 9.36
CA TRP A 20 -7.20 0.96 9.89
C TRP A 20 -7.27 -0.20 8.90
N LEU A 21 -6.18 -0.95 8.79
CA LEU A 21 -6.08 -2.17 7.99
C LEU A 21 -5.80 -3.36 8.92
N GLU A 22 -6.57 -4.44 8.77
CA GLU A 22 -6.30 -5.69 9.46
C GLU A 22 -5.43 -6.60 8.60
N ILE A 23 -4.28 -6.97 9.13
CA ILE A 23 -3.31 -7.84 8.49
C ILE A 23 -3.32 -9.17 9.22
N SER A 24 -3.76 -10.20 8.52
CA SER A 24 -3.83 -11.60 8.99
C SER A 24 -3.10 -12.57 8.07
N ARG A 25 -2.73 -12.12 6.86
CA ARG A 25 -2.01 -12.88 5.84
C ARG A 25 -0.58 -12.37 5.74
N TRP A 26 0.32 -13.09 6.38
CA TRP A 26 1.75 -12.79 6.41
C TRP A 26 2.45 -13.49 5.24
N ASP A 27 3.50 -12.87 4.71
CA ASP A 27 4.33 -13.41 3.64
C ASP A 27 3.56 -13.86 2.38
N THR A 28 2.33 -13.35 2.23
CA THR A 28 1.44 -13.64 1.11
C THR A 28 1.53 -12.50 0.11
N ASP A 29 1.85 -12.84 -1.13
CA ASP A 29 1.92 -11.87 -2.23
C ASP A 29 0.53 -11.38 -2.62
N VAL A 30 0.35 -10.06 -2.67
CA VAL A 30 -0.86 -9.38 -3.12
C VAL A 30 -0.52 -8.31 -4.14
N LEU A 31 -1.46 -8.02 -5.04
CA LEU A 31 -1.29 -6.98 -6.04
C LEU A 31 -1.67 -5.61 -5.45
N HIS A 32 -0.72 -4.69 -5.41
CA HIS A 32 -0.93 -3.30 -5.07
C HIS A 32 -0.95 -2.45 -6.34
N MET A 33 -2.13 -1.96 -6.72
CA MET A 33 -2.35 -1.12 -7.90
C MET A 33 -2.63 0.31 -7.52
N THR A 34 -2.17 1.23 -8.37
CA THR A 34 -2.18 2.65 -8.05
C THR A 34 -2.58 3.44 -9.27
N GLY A 35 -3.28 4.56 -9.07
CA GLY A 35 -3.82 5.34 -10.18
C GLY A 35 -4.71 6.47 -9.72
N LEU A 36 -5.33 7.13 -10.69
CA LEU A 36 -6.23 8.26 -10.49
C LEU A 36 -7.69 7.82 -10.64
N ALA A 37 -8.46 7.91 -9.56
CA ALA A 37 -9.91 7.73 -9.64
C ALA A 37 -10.60 8.92 -10.34
N SER A 38 -10.00 10.11 -10.26
CA SER A 38 -10.46 11.36 -10.88
C SER A 38 -9.30 12.06 -11.60
N GLY A 39 -9.61 12.73 -12.71
CA GLY A 39 -8.60 13.51 -13.46
C GLY A 39 -8.59 14.99 -13.09
N LEU A 40 -7.54 15.68 -13.50
CA LEU A 40 -7.41 17.15 -13.40
C LEU A 40 -8.19 17.87 -14.50
N GLY A 41 -8.45 17.20 -15.63
CA GLY A 41 -9.10 17.81 -16.81
C GLY A 41 -8.17 18.70 -17.63
N SER A 42 -6.86 18.49 -17.55
CA SER A 42 -5.85 19.21 -18.33
C SER A 42 -5.04 18.22 -19.18
N ASN A 43 -5.19 18.30 -20.50
CA ASN A 43 -4.47 17.46 -21.44
C ASN A 43 -2.95 17.69 -21.38
N ASP A 44 -2.52 18.94 -21.17
CA ASP A 44 -1.10 19.30 -21.14
C ASP A 44 -0.37 18.71 -19.92
N ILE A 45 -1.06 18.56 -18.78
CA ILE A 45 -0.49 17.97 -17.56
C ILE A 45 -0.64 16.44 -17.58
N GLY A 46 -1.71 15.91 -18.20
CA GLY A 46 -1.89 14.46 -18.41
C GLY A 46 -2.23 13.68 -17.14
N LEU A 47 -3.06 14.27 -16.27
CA LEU A 47 -3.66 13.60 -15.10
C LEU A 47 -5.08 13.18 -15.42
N ASP A 48 -5.21 12.03 -16.07
CA ASP A 48 -6.50 11.57 -16.59
C ASP A 48 -7.27 10.72 -15.60
N ARG A 49 -8.59 10.79 -15.68
CA ARG A 49 -9.48 9.93 -14.90
C ARG A 49 -9.27 8.46 -15.32
N GLY A 50 -9.10 7.58 -14.33
CA GLY A 50 -8.89 6.16 -14.57
C GLY A 50 -7.46 5.80 -14.98
N GLN A 51 -6.54 6.75 -14.99
CA GLN A 51 -5.14 6.51 -15.34
C GLN A 51 -4.49 5.59 -14.31
N LEU A 52 -4.00 4.43 -14.76
CA LEU A 52 -3.14 3.57 -13.97
C LEU A 52 -1.74 4.18 -13.88
N ALA A 53 -1.15 4.11 -12.69
CA ALA A 53 0.15 4.68 -12.39
C ALA A 53 1.15 3.62 -11.88
N GLY A 54 0.88 2.37 -12.23
CA GLY A 54 1.72 1.22 -11.92
C GLY A 54 1.08 0.26 -10.93
N SER A 55 1.62 -0.95 -10.93
CA SER A 55 1.28 -2.01 -10.01
C SER A 55 2.55 -2.66 -9.49
N ARG A 56 2.47 -3.24 -8.29
CA ARG A 56 3.57 -3.96 -7.64
C ARG A 56 3.01 -5.16 -6.92
N VAL A 57 3.72 -6.28 -6.95
CA VAL A 57 3.51 -7.35 -5.98
C VAL A 57 4.09 -6.90 -4.65
N VAL A 58 3.33 -7.06 -3.57
CA VAL A 58 3.76 -6.72 -2.22
C VAL A 58 3.32 -7.79 -1.24
N ARG A 59 3.99 -7.89 -0.11
CA ARG A 59 3.61 -8.74 1.02
C ARG A 59 3.85 -8.01 2.33
N PHE A 60 3.13 -8.40 3.37
CA PHE A 60 3.37 -7.89 4.73
C PHE A 60 4.30 -8.83 5.49
N GLN A 61 5.32 -8.26 6.11
CA GLN A 61 6.25 -8.96 7.00
C GLN A 61 6.25 -8.31 8.37
N ARG A 62 6.37 -9.13 9.41
CA ARG A 62 6.37 -8.65 10.79
C ARG A 62 7.73 -8.80 11.43
N VAL A 63 8.20 -7.72 12.05
CA VAL A 63 9.42 -7.68 12.86
C VAL A 63 9.08 -7.00 14.19
N GLY A 64 8.77 -7.81 15.21
CA GLY A 64 8.25 -7.30 16.49
C GLY A 64 6.96 -6.46 16.29
N PRO A 65 6.91 -5.20 16.75
CA PRO A 65 5.76 -4.33 16.55
C PRO A 65 5.72 -3.69 15.14
N LYS A 66 6.77 -3.86 14.33
CA LYS A 66 6.82 -3.30 12.97
C LYS A 66 6.15 -4.25 11.99
N VAL A 67 5.31 -3.66 11.13
CA VAL A 67 4.73 -4.35 9.98
C VAL A 67 5.24 -3.67 8.73
N LEU A 68 6.03 -4.36 7.94
CA LEU A 68 6.67 -3.83 6.75
C LEU A 68 5.89 -4.27 5.51
N MET A 69 5.60 -3.33 4.63
CA MET A 69 5.10 -3.61 3.28
C MET A 69 6.30 -3.77 2.36
N ILE A 70 6.57 -5.01 1.96
CA ILE A 70 7.75 -5.39 1.18
C ILE A 70 7.33 -5.68 -0.26
N GLN A 71 8.03 -5.08 -1.21
CA GLN A 71 8.00 -5.50 -2.62
C GLN A 71 9.14 -6.51 -2.84
N PRO A 72 8.85 -7.79 -3.11
CA PRO A 72 9.90 -8.74 -3.48
C PRO A 72 10.54 -8.33 -4.81
N ASN A 73 11.81 -8.69 -4.97
CA ASN A 73 12.48 -8.57 -6.26
C ASN A 73 12.19 -9.82 -7.09
N LEU A 74 11.22 -9.72 -8.01
CA LEU A 74 10.81 -10.83 -8.85
C LEU A 74 11.60 -10.93 -10.16
N ASP A 75 12.47 -9.96 -10.45
CA ASP A 75 13.35 -9.98 -11.63
C ASP A 75 14.49 -11.00 -11.45
N PHE A 76 14.85 -11.31 -10.20
CA PHE A 76 15.88 -12.28 -9.85
C PHE A 76 15.31 -13.37 -8.95
N ARG A 77 15.07 -14.55 -9.52
CA ARG A 77 14.49 -15.70 -8.81
C ARG A 77 15.31 -16.96 -9.03
N ALA A 78 15.56 -17.70 -7.96
CA ALA A 78 16.13 -19.04 -8.03
C ALA A 78 15.03 -20.09 -8.20
N SER A 79 15.21 -21.00 -9.16
CA SER A 79 14.38 -22.21 -9.35
C SER A 79 15.03 -23.47 -8.76
N SER A 80 16.13 -23.32 -8.03
CA SER A 80 16.88 -24.43 -7.42
C SER A 80 16.10 -25.08 -6.27
N THR A 81 16.27 -26.40 -6.12
CA THR A 81 15.80 -27.14 -4.94
C THR A 81 16.78 -27.03 -3.77
N ASN A 82 17.98 -26.50 -3.99
CA ASN A 82 18.96 -26.26 -2.94
C ASN A 82 18.62 -24.96 -2.18
N PRO A 83 18.24 -25.04 -0.88
CA PRO A 83 17.83 -23.86 -0.13
C PRO A 83 18.95 -22.81 0.03
N ARG A 84 20.23 -23.23 -0.03
CA ARG A 84 21.35 -22.27 0.05
C ARG A 84 21.51 -21.44 -1.22
N GLU A 85 21.22 -22.03 -2.38
CA GLU A 85 21.24 -21.28 -3.64
C GLU A 85 20.07 -20.30 -3.72
N VAL A 86 18.88 -20.71 -3.26
CA VAL A 86 17.72 -19.82 -3.16
C VAL A 86 18.01 -18.65 -2.22
N GLN A 87 18.61 -18.92 -1.06
CA GLN A 87 19.03 -17.88 -0.13
C GLN A 87 20.09 -16.95 -0.75
N ALA A 88 21.12 -17.50 -1.41
CA ALA A 88 22.17 -16.71 -2.03
C ALA A 88 21.63 -15.73 -3.08
N VAL A 89 20.67 -16.14 -3.91
CA VAL A 89 20.00 -15.23 -4.86
C VAL A 89 19.19 -14.16 -4.11
N THR A 90 18.46 -14.55 -3.06
CA THR A 90 17.69 -13.60 -2.24
C THR A 90 18.59 -12.54 -1.58
N ASP A 91 19.74 -12.96 -1.06
CA ASP A 91 20.71 -12.06 -0.42
C ASP A 91 21.44 -11.16 -1.42
N ALA A 92 21.68 -11.66 -2.64
CA ALA A 92 22.31 -10.90 -3.72
C ALA A 92 21.39 -9.84 -4.33
N PHE A 93 20.06 -10.05 -4.30
CA PHE A 93 19.07 -9.20 -4.93
C PHE A 93 18.00 -8.75 -3.95
N ALA A 94 18.27 -7.64 -3.27
CA ALA A 94 17.45 -7.15 -2.18
C ALA A 94 16.00 -6.81 -2.60
N PRO A 95 15.01 -7.11 -1.75
CA PRO A 95 13.66 -6.58 -1.89
C PRO A 95 13.60 -5.09 -1.50
N SER A 96 12.49 -4.43 -1.82
CA SER A 96 12.25 -3.04 -1.44
C SER A 96 11.25 -2.94 -0.28
N THR A 97 11.60 -2.22 0.78
CA THR A 97 10.62 -1.83 1.80
C THR A 97 9.88 -0.58 1.33
N LEU A 98 8.57 -0.71 1.06
CA LEU A 98 7.75 0.38 0.54
C LEU A 98 7.15 1.25 1.66
N TRP A 99 6.86 0.64 2.81
CA TRP A 99 6.32 1.32 3.97
C TRP A 99 6.54 0.50 5.25
N GLY A 100 6.59 1.19 6.40
CA GLY A 100 6.62 0.55 7.71
C GLY A 100 5.51 1.09 8.61
N PHE A 101 4.62 0.20 9.03
CA PHE A 101 3.58 0.47 10.01
C PHE A 101 4.02 0.01 11.41
N THR A 102 3.25 0.41 12.42
CA THR A 102 3.37 -0.10 13.78
C THR A 102 2.06 -0.77 14.17
N ALA A 103 2.12 -2.00 14.67
CA ALA A 103 0.97 -2.72 15.19
C ALA A 103 0.34 -1.93 16.34
N ALA A 104 -0.93 -1.56 16.20
CA ALA A 104 -1.67 -0.83 17.22
C ALA A 104 -2.45 -1.78 18.14
N ALA A 105 -2.90 -2.91 17.60
CA ALA A 105 -3.57 -3.97 18.34
C ALA A 105 -3.31 -5.32 17.66
N GLU A 106 -3.46 -6.39 18.42
CA GLU A 106 -3.39 -7.76 17.93
C GLU A 106 -4.42 -8.63 18.64
N THR A 107 -5.09 -9.51 17.89
CA THR A 107 -5.99 -10.52 18.45
C THR A 107 -5.96 -11.74 17.54
N ASP A 108 -5.65 -12.91 18.11
CA ASP A 108 -5.56 -14.20 17.39
C ASP A 108 -4.70 -14.15 16.11
N GLY A 109 -3.55 -13.45 16.17
CA GLY A 109 -2.64 -13.31 15.03
C GLY A 109 -3.08 -12.32 13.93
N ARG A 110 -4.23 -11.65 14.10
CA ARG A 110 -4.68 -10.53 13.28
C ARG A 110 -4.16 -9.23 13.87
N VAL A 111 -3.45 -8.44 13.08
CA VAL A 111 -2.82 -7.18 13.51
C VAL A 111 -3.54 -6.00 12.88
N LEU A 112 -3.89 -5.02 13.70
CA LEU A 112 -4.45 -3.76 13.23
C LEU A 112 -3.34 -2.71 13.08
N VAL A 113 -3.25 -2.07 11.91
CA VAL A 113 -2.32 -0.98 11.64
C VAL A 113 -3.06 0.26 11.14
N ASP A 114 -2.59 1.44 11.54
CA ASP A 114 -3.07 2.72 10.99
C ASP A 114 -2.43 2.94 9.61
N VAL A 115 -3.24 2.99 8.56
CA VAL A 115 -2.77 3.17 7.17
C VAL A 115 -3.05 4.56 6.62
N THR A 116 -3.53 5.48 7.45
CA THR A 116 -4.00 6.80 7.02
C THR A 116 -2.94 7.55 6.21
N ASP A 117 -1.74 7.71 6.77
CA ASP A 117 -0.63 8.40 6.10
C ASP A 117 -0.17 7.70 4.82
N PHE A 118 -0.27 6.37 4.78
CA PHE A 118 0.12 5.59 3.61
C PHE A 118 -0.83 5.82 2.43
N VAL A 119 -2.14 5.95 2.68
CA VAL A 119 -3.14 6.08 1.61
C VAL A 119 -3.36 7.53 1.14
N VAL A 120 -3.07 8.54 1.97
CA VAL A 120 -3.26 9.95 1.60
C VAL A 120 -2.04 10.60 0.93
N ARG A 121 -0.85 9.99 1.05
CA ARG A 121 0.41 10.55 0.51
C ARG A 121 0.36 10.76 -1.01
N ASP A 122 1.24 11.64 -1.50
CA ASP A 122 1.53 11.73 -2.94
C ASP A 122 2.35 10.52 -3.41
N MET A 123 1.65 9.43 -3.66
CA MET A 123 2.24 8.10 -3.82
C MET A 123 3.13 7.93 -5.07
N ILE A 124 2.89 8.76 -6.09
CA ILE A 124 3.51 8.69 -7.42
C ILE A 124 4.12 10.03 -7.84
N ASN A 125 4.33 10.93 -6.87
CA ASN A 125 4.98 12.22 -7.03
C ASN A 125 4.28 13.11 -8.07
N TRP A 126 2.94 13.15 -8.05
CA TRP A 126 2.13 14.00 -8.91
C TRP A 126 2.46 15.48 -8.77
N ALA A 127 2.83 15.92 -7.56
CA ALA A 127 3.22 17.31 -7.30
C ALA A 127 4.35 17.78 -8.24
N GLN A 128 5.23 16.88 -8.69
CA GLN A 128 6.31 17.19 -9.62
C GLN A 128 5.81 17.39 -11.06
N ARG A 129 4.68 16.76 -11.44
CA ARG A 129 4.08 16.86 -12.78
C ARG A 129 3.21 18.10 -12.95
N LEU A 130 2.71 18.67 -11.86
CA LEU A 130 1.91 19.89 -11.87
C LEU A 130 2.78 21.11 -12.18
N ARG A 131 2.99 21.39 -13.48
CA ARG A 131 3.74 22.55 -13.99
C ARG A 131 2.81 23.53 -14.73
N PRO A 132 3.16 24.83 -14.82
CA PRO A 132 4.40 25.48 -14.34
C PRO A 132 4.43 25.79 -12.84
N GLY A 133 3.39 25.45 -12.08
CA GLY A 133 3.35 25.69 -10.63
C GLY A 133 4.36 24.87 -9.84
N THR A 134 4.54 25.25 -8.57
CA THR A 134 5.27 24.49 -7.57
C THR A 134 4.29 23.97 -6.53
N TYR A 135 4.12 22.66 -6.49
CA TYR A 135 3.20 22.00 -5.58
C TYR A 135 3.96 21.08 -4.64
N ARG A 136 3.38 20.86 -3.47
CA ARG A 136 3.83 19.85 -2.50
C ARG A 136 2.61 19.24 -1.84
N PHE A 137 2.76 18.01 -1.36
CA PHE A 137 1.76 17.39 -0.51
C PHE A 137 1.54 18.24 0.76
N ASP A 138 0.27 18.38 1.15
CA ASP A 138 -0.16 19.06 2.37
C ASP A 138 -1.14 18.15 3.12
N ALA A 139 -0.67 17.61 4.25
CA ALA A 139 -1.45 16.72 5.10
C ALA A 139 -2.70 17.41 5.67
N GLY A 140 -2.62 18.72 5.98
CA GLY A 140 -3.76 19.48 6.52
C GLY A 140 -4.89 19.70 5.51
N ARG A 141 -4.63 19.43 4.22
CA ARG A 141 -5.60 19.53 3.12
C ARG A 141 -5.91 18.18 2.48
N SER A 142 -5.51 17.08 3.12
CA SER A 142 -5.63 15.74 2.58
C SER A 142 -6.37 14.84 3.56
N ALA A 143 -7.28 14.01 3.05
CA ALA A 143 -8.07 13.08 3.85
C ALA A 143 -8.47 11.86 3.01
N VAL A 144 -8.82 10.78 3.69
CA VAL A 144 -9.37 9.57 3.04
C VAL A 144 -10.71 9.90 2.39
N HIS A 145 -10.86 9.61 1.11
CA HIS A 145 -12.14 9.73 0.41
C HIS A 145 -13.01 8.48 0.67
N LEU A 146 -13.71 8.50 1.80
CA LEU A 146 -14.48 7.36 2.31
C LEU A 146 -15.52 6.78 1.33
N PRO A 147 -16.25 7.56 0.50
CA PRO A 147 -17.20 7.01 -0.47
C PRO A 147 -16.59 6.04 -1.49
N MET A 148 -15.29 6.12 -1.76
CA MET A 148 -14.56 5.21 -2.66
C MET A 148 -13.58 4.32 -1.91
N THR A 149 -13.75 4.14 -0.60
CA THR A 149 -12.99 3.18 0.20
C THR A 149 -13.80 1.89 0.33
N MET A 150 -13.43 0.89 -0.46
CA MET A 150 -14.18 -0.37 -0.60
C MET A 150 -13.30 -1.55 -0.22
N GLY A 151 -13.91 -2.58 0.36
CA GLY A 151 -13.28 -3.88 0.52
C GLY A 151 -13.91 -4.90 -0.42
N PHE A 152 -13.13 -5.89 -0.82
CA PHE A 152 -13.50 -6.89 -1.83
C PHE A 152 -13.27 -8.29 -1.26
N PRO A 153 -14.28 -8.91 -0.61
CA PRO A 153 -14.13 -10.19 0.08
C PRO A 153 -13.83 -11.37 -0.85
N GLU A 154 -14.24 -11.28 -2.11
CA GLU A 154 -14.11 -12.34 -3.11
C GLU A 154 -12.75 -12.35 -3.82
N ASN A 155 -11.87 -11.38 -3.56
CA ASN A 155 -10.50 -11.43 -4.08
C ASN A 155 -9.77 -12.67 -3.52
N THR A 156 -8.93 -13.30 -4.35
CA THR A 156 -8.16 -14.52 -4.03
C THR A 156 -6.68 -14.31 -4.20
#